data_AF-A0A9Q3UUA2-F1
#
_entry.id   AF-A0A9Q3UUA2-F1
#
_cell.length_a   1.000
_cell.length_b   1.000
_cell.length_c   1.000
_cell.angle_alpha   90.00
_cell.angle_beta   90.00
_cell.angle_gamma   90.00
#
_symmetry.space_group_name_H-M   'P 1'
#
loop_
_entity.id
_entity.type
_entity.pdbx_description
1 polymer ?
#
loop_
_entity_poly.entity_id
_entity_poly.type
_entity_poly.pdbx_seq_one_letter_code
_entity_poly.pdbx_strand_id
1 'polypeptide(L)'
;MTSKVSFFLILCFMICCNNAAKKPKVDKQNIIKLKKTYSKEVFNFLYELAFYDEENHNEINLSKWKGDLKYFIEGTPSKEDVKSINSTINKLNSLNLSIRFSIVSDIKKANVIIHFGNRSDYKKFNIIKEAKGMAQTFVKNGYIHKGEIVILDEEKDQLKRKSLILEEMTQIIGLTCDTFSHPNSVFYQGENTPLDLTKLDSDVIKLFYEQSLPVNYSIQQFELDFGDILNYSGTNEKMLKLITRSETKHVVLERIEKSCFIDNEFYKHPKYVPIYILNFDKEDSLFVEKSIKAINKISSNLFLKLERKNYLNSQSGITISLIKDESIQSPTETSISNGRGEVFKLKRFESKINIRYKSSVDQNKKESIILKSIFKALGPTYMHDFDNNWYTLANGEIIFKDEYSTLLKLIYQDEFVDGLKKEEFEKIIDKL
;
A
#
# COMPACT_ATOMS: atom_id res chain seq x y z
N MET A 1 66.36 -45.58 22.81
CA MET A 1 65.99 -44.75 21.64
C MET A 1 64.48 -44.81 21.46
N THR A 2 63.86 -43.62 21.50
CA THR A 2 62.61 -43.22 20.82
C THR A 2 61.30 -43.99 21.07
N SER A 3 60.48 -43.38 21.93
CA SER A 3 59.10 -42.92 21.66
C SER A 3 58.07 -43.90 21.09
N LYS A 4 57.12 -44.32 21.95
CA LYS A 4 55.73 -44.58 21.56
C LYS A 4 54.81 -43.86 22.55
N VAL A 5 54.35 -42.69 22.13
CA VAL A 5 53.37 -41.84 22.82
C VAL A 5 52.00 -42.07 22.20
N SER A 6 51.00 -42.16 23.07
CA SER A 6 49.57 -41.88 22.86
C SER A 6 48.77 -42.76 21.90
N PHE A 7 48.08 -43.74 22.50
CA PHE A 7 46.81 -44.26 22.01
C PHE A 7 45.82 -44.20 23.17
N PHE A 8 45.09 -43.09 23.32
CA PHE A 8 43.77 -42.98 23.97
C PHE A 8 43.36 -41.50 24.03
N LEU A 9 42.93 -40.93 22.91
CA LEU A 9 42.29 -39.62 22.85
C LEU A 9 41.30 -39.58 21.68
N ILE A 10 40.35 -40.51 21.68
CA ILE A 10 39.17 -40.48 20.80
C ILE A 10 37.97 -40.93 21.65
N LEU A 11 37.38 -40.03 22.45
CA LEU A 11 35.94 -40.07 22.77
C LEU A 11 35.39 -38.87 23.57
N CYS A 12 35.83 -37.62 23.34
CA CYS A 12 35.19 -36.46 24.01
C CYS A 12 35.01 -35.22 23.12
N PHE A 13 34.85 -35.38 21.80
CA PHE A 13 34.64 -34.23 20.91
C PHE A 13 33.68 -34.57 19.77
N MET A 14 32.40 -34.86 20.07
CA MET A 14 31.30 -34.77 19.08
C MET A 14 29.91 -34.77 19.76
N ILE A 15 29.74 -33.99 20.83
CA ILE A 15 28.41 -33.53 21.26
C ILE A 15 28.53 -32.06 21.69
N CYS A 16 29.06 -31.22 20.80
CA CYS A 16 28.75 -29.79 20.87
C CYS A 16 27.51 -29.59 20.02
N CYS A 17 26.40 -29.39 20.73
CA CYS A 17 25.07 -29.12 20.24
C CYS A 17 25.08 -28.15 19.05
N ASN A 18 24.84 -28.65 17.84
CA ASN A 18 24.23 -27.87 16.76
C ASN A 18 22.74 -27.64 17.10
N ASN A 19 22.46 -26.99 18.23
CA ASN A 19 21.18 -26.34 18.48
C ASN A 19 21.26 -24.93 17.90
N ALA A 20 21.53 -24.84 16.59
CA ALA A 20 21.05 -23.68 15.85
C ALA A 20 19.53 -23.78 15.94
N ALA A 21 18.92 -22.96 16.80
CA ALA A 21 17.47 -22.93 16.97
C ALA A 21 16.84 -22.85 15.57
N LYS A 22 16.09 -23.90 15.17
CA LYS A 22 15.46 -23.93 13.85
C LYS A 22 14.61 -22.68 13.72
N LYS A 23 14.92 -21.84 12.73
CA LYS A 23 14.12 -20.64 12.44
C LYS A 23 12.64 -21.04 12.32
N PRO A 24 11.71 -20.25 12.89
CA PRO A 24 10.28 -20.55 12.77
C PRO A 24 9.88 -20.66 11.30
N LYS A 25 9.17 -21.73 10.94
CA LYS A 25 8.74 -22.00 9.56
C LYS A 25 7.31 -22.52 9.52
N VAL A 26 6.63 -22.32 8.40
CA VAL A 26 5.29 -22.89 8.19
C VAL A 26 5.45 -24.29 7.59
N ASP A 27 4.64 -25.24 8.04
CA ASP A 27 4.60 -26.56 7.40
C ASP A 27 4.04 -26.47 5.97
N LYS A 28 4.55 -27.30 5.04
CA LYS A 28 4.14 -27.28 3.63
C LYS A 28 2.63 -27.44 3.44
N GLN A 29 1.96 -28.29 4.24
CA GLN A 29 0.51 -28.48 4.15
C GLN A 29 -0.23 -27.22 4.61
N ASN A 30 0.29 -26.55 5.64
CA ASN A 30 -0.26 -25.27 6.10
C ASN A 30 -0.05 -24.17 5.06
N ILE A 31 1.09 -24.10 4.37
CA ILE A 31 1.30 -23.16 3.25
C ILE A 31 0.22 -23.35 2.19
N ILE A 32 -0.02 -24.59 1.75
CA ILE A 32 -1.06 -24.91 0.74
C ILE A 32 -2.44 -24.49 1.25
N LYS A 33 -2.77 -24.80 2.51
CA LYS A 33 -4.04 -24.42 3.14
C LYS A 33 -4.21 -22.90 3.17
N LEU A 34 -3.21 -22.15 3.64
CA LEU A 34 -3.25 -20.70 3.72
C LEU A 34 -3.44 -20.05 2.34
N LYS A 35 -2.70 -20.51 1.33
CA LYS A 35 -2.84 -20.04 -0.07
C LYS A 35 -4.21 -20.34 -0.69
N LYS A 36 -4.91 -21.36 -0.19
CA LYS A 36 -6.29 -21.68 -0.60
C LYS A 36 -7.32 -20.82 0.14
N THR A 37 -7.05 -20.48 1.40
CA THR A 37 -7.96 -19.68 2.24
C THR A 37 -7.90 -18.19 1.91
N TYR A 38 -6.70 -17.64 1.70
CA TYR A 38 -6.47 -16.22 1.52
C TYR A 38 -6.01 -15.90 0.10
N SER A 39 -6.41 -14.74 -0.43
CA SER A 39 -5.99 -14.29 -1.76
C SER A 39 -4.53 -13.84 -1.76
N LYS A 40 -3.90 -13.80 -2.95
CA LYS A 40 -2.55 -13.25 -3.11
C LYS A 40 -2.45 -11.80 -2.62
N GLU A 41 -3.51 -11.02 -2.78
CA GLU A 41 -3.58 -9.63 -2.31
C GLU A 41 -3.46 -9.54 -0.79
N VAL A 42 -4.09 -10.45 -0.03
CA VAL A 42 -3.96 -10.49 1.44
C VAL A 42 -2.52 -10.78 1.87
N PHE A 43 -1.81 -11.67 1.18
CA PHE A 43 -0.40 -11.96 1.48
C PHE A 43 0.52 -10.79 1.17
N ASN A 44 0.31 -10.13 0.03
CA ASN A 44 1.08 -8.93 -0.32
C ASN A 44 0.79 -7.80 0.66
N PHE A 45 -0.46 -7.63 1.07
CA PHE A 45 -0.81 -6.62 2.05
C PHE A 45 -0.18 -6.90 3.41
N LEU A 46 -0.22 -8.15 3.90
CA LEU A 46 0.51 -8.52 5.12
C LEU A 46 2.01 -8.26 4.99
N TYR A 47 2.57 -8.53 3.80
CA TYR A 47 3.98 -8.33 3.54
C TYR A 47 4.39 -6.85 3.66
N GLU A 48 3.57 -5.94 3.11
CA GLU A 48 3.76 -4.49 3.25
C GLU A 48 3.63 -4.03 4.71
N LEU A 49 2.59 -4.51 5.42
CA LEU A 49 2.28 -4.04 6.78
C LEU A 49 3.20 -4.57 7.89
N ALA A 50 3.81 -5.74 7.69
CA ALA A 50 4.46 -6.46 8.78
C ALA A 50 5.98 -6.61 8.63
N PHE A 51 6.52 -6.36 7.45
CA PHE A 51 7.94 -6.56 7.15
C PHE A 51 8.65 -5.31 6.64
N TYR A 52 8.07 -4.12 6.86
CA TYR A 52 8.70 -2.85 6.57
C TYR A 52 9.09 -2.07 7.82
N ASP A 53 10.36 -1.69 7.92
CA ASP A 53 10.86 -0.82 8.99
C ASP A 53 11.29 0.48 8.30
N GLU A 54 10.50 1.54 8.52
CA GLU A 54 10.76 2.88 8.04
C GLU A 54 12.09 3.44 8.56
N GLU A 55 12.53 3.02 9.74
CA GLU A 55 13.68 3.59 10.43
C GLU A 55 14.97 2.78 10.19
N ASN A 56 14.89 1.44 10.14
CA ASN A 56 16.09 0.61 10.25
C ASN A 56 16.39 -0.28 9.04
N HIS A 57 15.49 -0.39 8.05
CA HIS A 57 15.67 -1.24 6.86
C HIS A 57 16.20 -2.67 7.16
N ASN A 58 15.90 -3.20 8.35
CA ASN A 58 16.45 -4.46 8.85
C ASN A 58 15.46 -5.62 8.63
N GLU A 59 15.94 -6.85 8.80
CA GLU A 59 15.08 -8.04 8.81
C GLU A 59 14.05 -7.93 9.94
N ILE A 60 12.79 -7.62 9.62
CA ILE A 60 11.71 -7.62 10.60
C ILE A 60 11.19 -9.03 10.82
N ASN A 61 10.91 -9.31 12.08
CA ASN A 61 10.24 -10.51 12.51
C ASN A 61 8.82 -10.18 12.97
N LEU A 62 7.86 -11.03 12.60
CA LEU A 62 6.49 -10.88 13.07
C LEU A 62 6.43 -10.95 14.60
N SER A 63 5.82 -9.93 15.19
CA SER A 63 5.56 -9.86 16.63
C SER A 63 4.07 -9.87 16.89
N LYS A 64 3.61 -10.76 17.77
CA LYS A 64 2.17 -10.97 18.03
C LYS A 64 1.86 -10.90 19.51
N TRP A 65 0.62 -10.55 19.83
CA TRP A 65 0.09 -10.76 21.18
C TRP A 65 -0.09 -12.25 21.47
N LYS A 66 0.34 -12.68 22.67
CA LYS A 66 0.16 -14.07 23.12
C LYS A 66 -1.24 -14.33 23.70
N GLY A 67 -1.93 -13.28 24.14
CA GLY A 67 -3.23 -13.39 24.80
C GLY A 67 -4.07 -12.14 24.59
N ASP A 68 -5.24 -12.14 25.22
CA ASP A 68 -6.25 -11.09 25.07
C ASP A 68 -5.71 -9.68 25.34
N LEU A 69 -6.20 -8.73 24.56
CA LEU A 69 -5.92 -7.31 24.74
C LEU A 69 -6.97 -6.71 25.69
N LYS A 70 -6.47 -6.13 26.77
CA LYS A 70 -7.22 -5.48 27.84
C LYS A 70 -6.82 -4.02 27.84
N TYR A 71 -7.74 -3.18 27.41
CA TYR A 71 -7.55 -1.73 27.29
C TYR A 71 -7.95 -1.03 28.58
N PHE A 72 -7.08 -0.18 29.10
CA PHE A 72 -7.44 0.85 30.07
C PHE A 72 -7.49 2.21 29.37
N ILE A 73 -8.52 3.01 29.65
CA ILE A 73 -8.66 4.34 29.07
C ILE A 73 -8.21 5.37 30.11
N GLU A 74 -7.19 6.13 29.76
CA GLU A 74 -6.62 7.21 30.58
C GLU A 74 -6.94 8.58 29.95
N GLY A 75 -7.10 9.60 30.80
CA GLY A 75 -7.40 10.97 30.38
C GLY A 75 -8.90 11.27 30.36
N THR A 76 -9.30 12.20 29.48
CA THR A 76 -10.67 12.75 29.41
C THR A 76 -11.31 12.52 28.04
N PRO A 77 -11.56 11.26 27.62
CA PRO A 77 -12.26 10.98 26.38
C PRO A 77 -13.68 11.55 26.39
N SER A 78 -14.19 11.92 25.21
CA SER A 78 -15.62 12.21 25.05
C SER A 78 -16.46 10.94 25.14
N LYS A 79 -17.79 11.08 25.27
CA LYS A 79 -18.72 9.93 25.23
C LYS A 79 -18.66 9.24 23.88
N GLU A 80 -18.48 10.01 22.82
CA GLU A 80 -18.36 9.56 21.44
C GLU A 80 -17.05 8.79 21.21
N ASP A 81 -15.95 9.19 21.85
CA ASP A 81 -14.69 8.44 21.83
C ASP A 81 -14.86 7.07 22.50
N VAL A 82 -15.46 7.02 23.70
CA VAL A 82 -15.74 5.75 24.40
C VAL A 82 -16.66 4.84 23.58
N LYS A 83 -17.67 5.42 22.91
CA LYS A 83 -18.54 4.67 21.99
C LYS A 83 -17.76 4.13 20.79
N SER A 84 -16.82 4.90 20.26
CA SER A 84 -15.97 4.50 19.14
C SER A 84 -15.03 3.36 19.54
N ILE A 85 -14.40 3.43 20.71
CA ILE A 85 -13.57 2.34 21.26
C ILE A 85 -14.38 1.05 21.40
N ASN A 86 -15.57 1.11 22.02
CA ASN A 86 -16.44 -0.06 22.15
C ASN A 86 -16.86 -0.63 20.78
N SER A 87 -17.17 0.24 19.81
CA SER A 87 -17.48 -0.17 18.45
C SER A 87 -16.29 -0.87 17.78
N THR A 88 -15.07 -0.37 17.97
CA THR A 88 -13.85 -0.98 17.42
C THR A 88 -13.58 -2.34 18.07
N ILE A 89 -13.73 -2.45 19.39
CA ILE A 89 -13.63 -3.74 20.11
C ILE A 89 -14.61 -4.77 19.55
N ASN A 90 -15.87 -4.38 19.31
CA ASN A 90 -16.87 -5.27 18.74
C ASN A 90 -16.49 -5.74 17.33
N LYS A 91 -15.98 -4.83 16.49
CA LYS A 91 -15.49 -5.17 15.14
C LYS A 91 -14.32 -6.16 15.21
N LEU A 92 -13.31 -5.89 16.02
CA LEU A 92 -12.14 -6.77 16.18
C LEU A 92 -12.55 -8.15 16.74
N ASN A 93 -13.43 -8.20 17.75
CA ASN A 93 -13.94 -9.46 18.29
C ASN A 93 -14.78 -10.25 17.27
N SER A 94 -15.45 -9.58 16.32
CA SER A 94 -16.23 -10.23 15.26
C SER A 94 -15.37 -10.97 14.22
N LEU A 95 -14.06 -10.66 14.16
CA LEU A 95 -13.11 -11.37 13.30
C LEU A 95 -12.83 -12.81 13.79
N ASN A 96 -13.24 -13.16 15.02
CA ASN A 96 -13.03 -14.47 15.64
C ASN A 96 -11.56 -14.92 15.66
N LEU A 97 -10.68 -14.00 16.03
CA LEU A 97 -9.25 -14.27 16.20
C LEU A 97 -9.00 -15.20 17.40
N SER A 98 -7.76 -15.69 17.53
CA SER A 98 -7.31 -16.47 18.70
C SER A 98 -7.17 -15.64 19.99
N ILE A 99 -7.46 -14.34 19.92
CA ILE A 99 -7.39 -13.36 21.01
C ILE A 99 -8.72 -12.59 21.11
N ARG A 100 -9.03 -12.10 22.30
CA ARG A 100 -10.18 -11.23 22.56
C ARG A 100 -9.75 -9.83 22.95
N PHE A 101 -10.67 -8.88 22.76
CA PHE A 101 -10.49 -7.46 23.03
C PHE A 101 -11.52 -7.02 24.08
N SER A 102 -11.09 -6.28 25.11
CA SER A 102 -11.98 -5.83 26.19
C SER A 102 -11.47 -4.57 26.89
N ILE A 103 -12.37 -3.78 27.48
CA ILE A 103 -12.03 -2.66 28.36
C ILE A 103 -11.98 -3.16 29.80
N VAL A 104 -11.00 -2.69 30.57
CA VAL A 104 -10.89 -2.92 32.02
C VAL A 104 -10.88 -1.59 32.78
N SER A 105 -11.44 -1.59 33.98
CA SER A 105 -11.48 -0.39 34.86
C SER A 105 -10.23 -0.22 35.74
N ASP A 106 -9.38 -1.23 35.81
CA ASP A 106 -8.16 -1.24 36.62
C ASP A 106 -6.94 -1.34 35.69
N ILE A 107 -6.10 -0.31 35.70
CA ILE A 107 -4.88 -0.22 34.91
C ILE A 107 -3.94 -1.41 35.14
N LYS A 108 -3.93 -2.00 36.34
CA LYS A 108 -3.08 -3.16 36.66
C LYS A 108 -3.52 -4.43 35.92
N LYS A 109 -4.73 -4.45 35.38
CA LYS A 109 -5.27 -5.56 34.57
C LYS A 109 -5.12 -5.33 33.07
N ALA A 110 -4.70 -4.13 32.66
CA ALA A 110 -4.52 -3.78 31.27
C ALA A 110 -3.13 -4.18 30.77
N ASN A 111 -3.06 -4.51 29.48
CA ASN A 111 -1.81 -4.63 28.74
C ASN A 111 -1.74 -3.60 27.59
N VAL A 112 -2.82 -2.87 27.33
CA VAL A 112 -2.84 -1.71 26.46
C VAL A 112 -3.42 -0.51 27.19
N ILE A 113 -2.78 0.65 27.11
CA ILE A 113 -3.31 1.91 27.63
C ILE A 113 -3.67 2.81 26.46
N ILE A 114 -4.89 3.37 26.47
CA ILE A 114 -5.34 4.39 25.52
C ILE A 114 -5.34 5.73 26.25
N HIS A 115 -4.48 6.64 25.81
CA HIS A 115 -4.26 7.95 26.39
C HIS A 115 -5.02 9.02 25.59
N PHE A 116 -5.88 9.79 26.26
CA PHE A 116 -6.54 10.98 25.70
C PHE A 116 -5.99 12.25 26.33
N GLY A 117 -5.72 13.29 25.54
CA GLY A 117 -5.27 14.59 26.08
C GLY A 117 -4.48 15.44 25.09
N ASN A 118 -3.78 16.44 25.61
CA ASN A 118 -3.00 17.37 24.79
C ASN A 118 -1.61 16.80 24.50
N ARG A 119 -1.02 17.21 23.37
CA ARG A 119 0.34 16.79 22.98
C ARG A 119 1.39 17.12 24.04
N SER A 120 1.21 18.22 24.77
CA SER A 120 2.09 18.63 25.87
C SER A 120 2.22 17.56 26.95
N ASP A 121 1.16 16.79 27.19
CA ASP A 121 1.06 15.81 28.27
C ASP A 121 1.73 14.49 27.86
N TYR A 122 1.95 14.31 26.55
CA TYR A 122 2.43 13.08 25.93
C TYR A 122 3.77 13.26 25.19
N LYS A 123 4.56 14.28 25.55
CA LYS A 123 5.89 14.53 24.96
C LYS A 123 6.81 13.31 24.99
N LYS A 124 6.70 12.45 26.00
CA LYS A 124 7.51 11.21 26.14
C LYS A 124 7.38 10.25 24.94
N PHE A 125 6.29 10.38 24.18
CA PHE A 125 6.00 9.55 23.02
C PHE A 125 6.61 10.07 21.71
N ASN A 126 7.21 11.26 21.71
CA ASN A 126 7.81 11.88 20.52
C ASN A 126 6.88 11.94 19.30
N ILE A 127 5.57 12.10 19.52
CA ILE A 127 4.57 12.17 18.45
C ILE A 127 4.90 13.34 17.52
N ILE A 128 5.15 13.04 16.24
CA ILE A 128 5.47 14.05 15.22
C ILE A 128 4.36 15.09 15.13
N LYS A 129 4.72 16.33 14.77
CA LYS A 129 3.86 17.51 14.92
C LYS A 129 2.54 17.39 14.17
N GLU A 130 2.54 16.69 13.03
CA GLU A 130 1.40 16.52 12.14
C GLU A 130 0.47 15.39 12.61
N ALA A 131 1.00 14.37 13.29
CA ALA A 131 0.25 13.19 13.73
C ALA A 131 -0.74 13.53 14.86
N LYS A 132 -1.95 12.99 14.79
CA LYS A 132 -3.02 13.20 15.77
C LYS A 132 -3.27 12.00 16.67
N GLY A 133 -2.74 10.85 16.29
CA GLY A 133 -2.65 9.66 17.13
C GLY A 133 -1.34 8.95 16.93
N MET A 134 -1.13 7.90 17.73
CA MET A 134 -0.01 6.97 17.58
C MET A 134 -0.31 5.67 18.33
N ALA A 135 0.08 4.54 17.75
CA ALA A 135 0.11 3.24 18.38
C ALA A 135 1.56 2.75 18.53
N GLN A 136 1.94 2.33 19.73
CA GLN A 136 3.27 1.81 20.02
C GLN A 136 3.17 0.46 20.73
N THR A 137 3.91 -0.53 20.24
CA THR A 137 3.99 -1.85 20.87
C THR A 137 5.36 -2.08 21.49
N PHE A 138 5.38 -2.86 22.57
CA PHE A 138 6.61 -3.27 23.25
C PHE A 138 6.76 -4.78 23.12
N VAL A 139 7.85 -5.20 22.48
CA VAL A 139 8.11 -6.60 22.13
C VAL A 139 9.18 -7.19 23.05
N LYS A 140 8.95 -8.43 23.50
CA LYS A 140 9.94 -9.24 24.22
C LYS A 140 9.88 -10.67 23.72
N ASN A 141 11.02 -11.19 23.25
CA ASN A 141 11.14 -12.54 22.69
C ASN A 141 10.15 -12.81 21.53
N GLY A 142 9.87 -11.79 20.71
CA GLY A 142 8.89 -11.84 19.61
C GLY A 142 7.44 -11.64 20.01
N TYR A 143 7.12 -11.62 21.31
CA TYR A 143 5.76 -11.39 21.77
C TYR A 143 5.55 -9.94 22.17
N ILE A 144 4.44 -9.37 21.72
CA ILE A 144 3.97 -8.10 22.24
C ILE A 144 3.42 -8.36 23.65
N HIS A 145 3.89 -7.57 24.61
CA HIS A 145 3.50 -7.70 26.02
C HIS A 145 2.91 -6.42 26.61
N LYS A 146 3.10 -5.29 25.93
CA LYS A 146 2.53 -4.00 26.30
C LYS A 146 2.26 -3.19 25.02
N GLY A 147 1.22 -2.37 25.05
CA GLY A 147 0.93 -1.39 24.01
C GLY A 147 0.48 -0.06 24.61
N GLU A 148 0.76 1.04 23.92
CA GLU A 148 0.26 2.36 24.26
C GLU A 148 -0.34 2.99 23.00
N ILE A 149 -1.54 3.54 23.12
CA ILE A 149 -2.22 4.32 22.08
C ILE A 149 -2.36 5.73 22.60
N VAL A 150 -2.05 6.74 21.80
CA VAL A 150 -2.31 8.14 22.12
C VAL A 150 -3.31 8.71 21.13
N ILE A 151 -4.32 9.42 21.62
CA ILE A 151 -5.29 10.17 20.83
C ILE A 151 -5.27 11.62 21.30
N LEU A 152 -4.84 12.52 20.43
CA LEU A 152 -4.66 13.93 20.77
C LEU A 152 -5.97 14.72 20.63
N ASP A 153 -6.20 15.64 21.57
CA ASP A 153 -7.36 16.53 21.55
C ASP A 153 -7.32 17.57 20.43
N GLU A 154 -6.23 17.63 19.68
CA GLU A 154 -6.08 18.51 18.51
C GLU A 154 -7.03 18.14 17.36
N GLU A 155 -7.44 16.87 17.25
CA GLU A 155 -8.49 16.47 16.30
C GLU A 155 -9.86 16.75 16.90
N LYS A 156 -10.61 17.64 16.26
CA LYS A 156 -11.91 18.15 16.72
C LYS A 156 -13.08 17.58 15.92
N ASP A 157 -12.83 17.06 14.73
CA ASP A 157 -13.86 16.41 13.93
C ASP A 157 -14.13 15.00 14.46
N GLN A 158 -15.39 14.74 14.85
CA GLN A 158 -15.74 13.48 15.50
C GLN A 158 -15.63 12.25 14.57
N LEU A 159 -15.81 12.42 13.26
CA LEU A 159 -15.63 11.33 12.30
C LEU A 159 -14.14 11.00 12.14
N LYS A 160 -13.28 12.02 12.08
CA LYS A 160 -11.82 11.84 12.07
C LYS A 160 -11.33 11.21 13.37
N ARG A 161 -11.81 11.63 14.54
CA ARG A 161 -11.49 10.96 15.82
C ARG A 161 -11.90 9.50 15.83
N LYS A 162 -13.10 9.18 15.33
CA LYS A 162 -13.57 7.79 15.23
C LYS A 162 -12.69 6.95 14.31
N SER A 163 -12.28 7.52 13.17
CA SER A 163 -11.35 6.88 12.23
C SER A 163 -10.00 6.62 12.87
N LEU A 164 -9.43 7.64 13.52
CA LEU A 164 -8.16 7.54 14.23
C LEU A 164 -8.21 6.45 15.31
N ILE A 165 -9.26 6.41 16.14
CA ILE A 165 -9.43 5.34 17.13
C ILE A 165 -9.47 3.96 16.47
N LEU A 166 -10.12 3.82 15.31
CA LEU A 166 -10.16 2.54 14.59
C LEU A 166 -8.76 2.14 14.09
N GLU A 167 -8.02 3.08 13.51
CA GLU A 167 -6.66 2.90 13.01
C GLU A 167 -5.69 2.48 14.11
N GLU A 168 -5.56 3.30 15.15
CA GLU A 168 -4.58 3.05 16.22
C GLU A 168 -4.87 1.73 16.96
N MET A 169 -6.15 1.43 17.21
CA MET A 169 -6.55 0.16 17.84
C MET A 169 -6.37 -1.05 16.91
N THR A 170 -6.37 -0.85 15.60
CA THR A 170 -6.08 -1.91 14.64
C THR A 170 -4.57 -2.11 14.51
N GLN A 171 -3.77 -1.05 14.46
CA GLN A 171 -2.32 -1.14 14.37
C GLN A 171 -1.69 -1.76 15.63
N ILE A 172 -2.22 -1.46 16.83
CA ILE A 172 -1.69 -2.00 18.11
C ILE A 172 -1.71 -3.53 18.19
N ILE A 173 -2.45 -4.22 17.31
CA ILE A 173 -2.47 -5.68 17.28
C ILE A 173 -1.15 -6.28 16.79
N GLY A 174 -0.22 -5.47 16.28
CA GLY A 174 1.09 -5.88 15.76
C GLY A 174 1.31 -5.60 14.28
N LEU A 175 0.43 -4.82 13.64
CA LEU A 175 0.55 -4.37 12.24
C LEU A 175 0.68 -2.84 12.25
N THR A 176 1.83 -2.34 12.67
CA THR A 176 2.03 -0.91 12.98
C THR A 176 2.48 -0.05 11.81
N CYS A 177 2.67 -0.65 10.63
CA CYS A 177 3.08 0.09 9.44
C CYS A 177 1.87 0.46 8.58
N ASP A 178 2.01 1.53 7.83
CA ASP A 178 1.02 1.95 6.85
C ASP A 178 1.40 1.53 5.43
N THR A 179 0.52 1.83 4.46
CA THR A 179 0.78 1.64 3.04
C THR A 179 0.06 2.69 2.19
N PHE A 180 0.55 2.91 0.97
CA PHE A 180 -0.17 3.65 -0.07
C PHE A 180 -0.95 2.76 -1.06
N SER A 181 -0.97 1.44 -0.86
CA SER A 181 -1.56 0.48 -1.82
C SER A 181 -3.09 0.45 -1.81
N HIS A 182 -3.72 0.79 -0.69
CA HIS A 182 -5.16 0.60 -0.50
C HIS A 182 -5.83 1.86 0.10
N PRO A 183 -6.23 2.86 -0.72
CA PRO A 183 -6.76 4.14 -0.24
C PRO A 183 -7.96 4.10 0.72
N ASN A 184 -8.73 3.02 0.69
CA ASN A 184 -9.91 2.83 1.54
C ASN A 184 -9.61 2.02 2.81
N SER A 185 -8.38 1.51 2.96
CA SER A 185 -7.96 0.69 4.10
C SER A 185 -7.77 1.55 5.35
N VAL A 186 -7.93 0.93 6.51
CA VAL A 186 -7.52 1.51 7.79
C VAL A 186 -6.01 1.71 7.92
N PHE A 187 -5.18 0.96 7.19
CA PHE A 187 -3.72 1.07 7.22
C PHE A 187 -3.16 2.01 6.13
N TYR A 188 -3.96 2.95 5.65
CA TYR A 188 -3.56 3.80 4.54
C TYR A 188 -2.84 5.05 5.06
N GLN A 189 -1.61 5.27 4.60
CA GLN A 189 -0.75 6.38 5.08
C GLN A 189 -1.28 7.77 4.70
N GLY A 190 -1.94 7.89 3.55
CA GLY A 190 -2.46 9.17 3.08
C GLY A 190 -3.73 9.57 3.82
N GLU A 191 -4.13 10.84 3.71
CA GLU A 191 -5.36 11.30 4.38
C GLU A 191 -6.58 10.50 3.89
N ASN A 192 -7.26 9.82 4.81
CA ASN A 192 -8.56 9.19 4.64
C ASN A 192 -9.38 9.26 5.94
N THR A 193 -10.60 8.72 5.97
CA THR A 193 -11.44 8.65 7.20
C THR A 193 -12.25 7.34 7.26
N PRO A 194 -11.58 6.18 7.33
CA PRO A 194 -12.23 4.88 7.46
C PRO A 194 -13.09 4.81 8.72
N LEU A 195 -14.37 4.52 8.55
CA LEU A 195 -15.30 4.30 9.66
C LEU A 195 -15.54 2.83 9.96
N ASP A 196 -14.98 1.93 9.14
CA ASP A 196 -15.06 0.49 9.27
C ASP A 196 -13.85 -0.21 8.64
N LEU A 197 -13.64 -1.49 9.00
CA LEU A 197 -12.64 -2.34 8.35
C LEU A 197 -13.14 -2.73 6.96
N THR A 198 -12.28 -2.60 5.95
CA THR A 198 -12.56 -3.24 4.66
C THR A 198 -12.47 -4.76 4.80
N LYS A 199 -12.98 -5.48 3.79
CA LYS A 199 -12.79 -6.93 3.72
C LYS A 199 -11.30 -7.31 3.71
N LEU A 200 -10.48 -6.51 3.02
CA LEU A 200 -9.04 -6.73 2.93
C LEU A 200 -8.36 -6.54 4.29
N ASP A 201 -8.73 -5.49 5.05
CA ASP A 201 -8.25 -5.27 6.43
C ASP A 201 -8.62 -6.46 7.32
N SER A 202 -9.88 -6.91 7.23
CA SER A 202 -10.36 -8.05 8.02
C SER A 202 -9.60 -9.33 7.69
N ASP A 203 -9.33 -9.60 6.41
CA ASP A 203 -8.65 -10.82 5.97
C ASP A 203 -7.15 -10.80 6.29
N VAL A 204 -6.48 -9.64 6.21
CA VAL A 204 -5.05 -9.53 6.57
C VAL A 204 -4.84 -9.71 8.07
N ILE A 205 -5.74 -9.17 8.90
CA ILE A 205 -5.72 -9.38 10.35
C ILE A 205 -5.93 -10.86 10.69
N LYS A 206 -6.88 -11.52 10.02
CA LYS A 206 -7.12 -12.97 10.21
C LYS A 206 -5.92 -13.80 9.80
N LEU A 207 -5.33 -13.54 8.62
CA LEU A 207 -4.10 -14.19 8.18
C LEU A 207 -2.99 -13.99 9.21
N PHE A 208 -2.78 -12.75 9.68
CA PHE A 208 -1.78 -12.42 10.68
C PHE A 208 -1.96 -13.23 11.97
N TYR A 209 -3.18 -13.53 12.40
CA TYR A 209 -3.48 -14.34 13.58
C TYR A 209 -3.70 -15.84 13.31
N GLU A 210 -3.45 -16.32 12.09
CA GLU A 210 -3.45 -17.75 11.80
C GLU A 210 -2.44 -18.48 12.68
N GLN A 211 -2.90 -19.54 13.36
CA GLN A 211 -2.07 -20.33 14.28
C GLN A 211 -0.84 -20.95 13.57
N SER A 212 -0.97 -21.19 12.26
CA SER A 212 0.11 -21.75 11.44
C SER A 212 1.20 -20.73 11.08
N LEU A 213 0.95 -19.42 11.21
CA LEU A 213 1.99 -18.40 11.11
C LEU A 213 2.65 -18.19 12.49
N PRO A 214 3.91 -18.58 12.67
CA PRO A 214 4.56 -18.48 13.97
C PRO A 214 4.89 -17.04 14.36
N VAL A 215 5.21 -16.85 15.63
CA VAL A 215 5.91 -15.64 16.12
C VAL A 215 7.38 -15.68 15.70
N ASN A 216 8.07 -14.54 15.66
CA ASN A 216 9.45 -14.42 15.18
C ASN A 216 9.63 -14.94 13.74
N TYR A 217 8.57 -14.87 12.94
CA TYR A 217 8.61 -15.28 11.54
C TYR A 217 9.28 -14.17 10.73
N SER A 218 10.40 -14.46 10.09
CA SER A 218 11.20 -13.44 9.40
C SER A 218 10.72 -13.20 7.97
N ILE A 219 11.02 -12.03 7.42
CA ILE A 219 10.74 -11.70 6.01
C ILE A 219 11.33 -12.73 5.04
N GLN A 220 12.57 -13.21 5.28
CA GLN A 220 13.23 -14.20 4.42
C GLN A 220 12.46 -15.52 4.43
N GLN A 221 12.00 -15.98 5.60
CA GLN A 221 11.24 -17.22 5.65
C GLN A 221 9.85 -17.04 5.02
N PHE A 222 9.23 -15.87 5.19
CA PHE A 222 7.97 -15.54 4.54
C PHE A 222 8.11 -15.56 3.01
N GLU A 223 9.20 -15.02 2.46
CA GLU A 223 9.52 -15.09 1.03
C GLU A 223 9.85 -16.51 0.56
N LEU A 224 10.53 -17.32 1.36
CA LEU A 224 10.76 -18.73 1.02
C LEU A 224 9.46 -19.53 0.93
N ASP A 225 8.53 -19.30 1.86
CA ASP A 225 7.29 -20.06 1.96
C ASP A 225 6.19 -19.55 0.99
N PHE A 226 6.17 -18.25 0.69
CA PHE A 226 5.11 -17.59 -0.10
C PHE A 226 5.61 -16.82 -1.34
N GLY A 227 6.91 -16.84 -1.65
CA GLY A 227 7.53 -15.99 -2.68
C GLY A 227 6.93 -16.14 -4.08
N ASP A 228 6.36 -17.29 -4.43
CA ASP A 228 5.63 -17.50 -5.69
C ASP A 228 4.38 -16.62 -5.85
N ILE A 229 3.77 -16.15 -4.76
CA ILE A 229 2.59 -15.29 -4.77
C ILE A 229 2.86 -13.84 -4.32
N LEU A 230 4.05 -13.54 -3.82
CA LEU A 230 4.45 -12.17 -3.46
C LEU A 230 4.90 -11.41 -4.69
N ASN A 231 4.52 -10.15 -4.80
CA ASN A 231 4.86 -9.29 -5.92
C ASN A 231 6.34 -8.92 -5.88
N TYR A 232 6.87 -8.62 -4.69
CA TYR A 232 8.23 -8.13 -4.46
C TYR A 232 9.30 -9.21 -4.27
N SER A 233 8.96 -10.49 -4.49
CA SER A 233 9.92 -11.60 -4.42
C SER A 233 10.19 -12.15 -5.82
N GLY A 234 11.46 -12.30 -6.20
CA GLY A 234 11.85 -12.80 -7.53
C GLY A 234 11.33 -11.94 -8.70
N THR A 235 11.27 -10.62 -8.50
CA THR A 235 10.65 -9.64 -9.42
C THR A 235 11.20 -9.72 -10.83
N ASN A 236 12.53 -9.72 -11.00
CA ASN A 236 13.17 -9.71 -12.33
C ASN A 236 12.82 -10.95 -13.15
N GLU A 237 12.82 -12.14 -12.54
CA GLU A 237 12.46 -13.39 -13.23
C GLU A 237 10.98 -13.43 -13.59
N LYS A 238 10.11 -12.95 -12.69
CA LYS A 238 8.66 -12.87 -12.93
C LYS A 238 8.35 -11.89 -14.05
N MET A 239 9.02 -10.74 -14.09
CA MET A 239 8.87 -9.75 -15.14
C MET A 239 9.37 -10.27 -16.48
N LEU A 240 10.53 -10.92 -16.54
CA LEU A 240 11.03 -11.55 -17.77
C LEU A 240 10.04 -12.60 -18.31
N LYS A 241 9.51 -13.46 -17.43
CA LYS A 241 8.48 -14.45 -17.78
C LYS A 241 7.19 -13.79 -18.28
N LEU A 242 6.77 -12.70 -17.63
CA LEU A 242 5.60 -11.94 -18.03
C LEU A 242 5.77 -11.40 -19.45
N ILE A 243 6.85 -10.65 -19.70
CA ILE A 243 7.14 -10.01 -20.99
C ILE A 243 7.27 -11.05 -22.12
N THR A 244 7.98 -12.15 -21.86
CA THR A 244 8.14 -13.25 -22.81
C THR A 244 6.79 -13.88 -23.16
N ARG A 245 5.97 -14.20 -22.14
CA ARG A 245 4.65 -14.83 -22.33
C ARG A 245 3.65 -13.90 -23.02
N SER A 246 3.75 -12.60 -22.81
CA SER A 246 2.86 -11.61 -23.44
C SER A 246 3.32 -11.18 -24.82
N GLU A 247 4.42 -11.74 -25.35
CA GLU A 247 5.00 -11.40 -26.66
C GLU A 247 5.10 -9.87 -26.86
N THR A 248 5.51 -9.16 -25.80
CA THR A 248 5.48 -7.70 -25.83
C THR A 248 6.55 -7.15 -26.75
N LYS A 249 6.11 -6.38 -27.74
CA LYS A 249 6.99 -5.76 -28.75
C LYS A 249 8.02 -4.85 -28.08
N HIS A 250 9.27 -4.89 -28.58
CA HIS A 250 10.38 -4.07 -28.08
C HIS A 250 10.05 -2.57 -28.02
N VAL A 251 9.32 -2.05 -29.01
CA VAL A 251 8.88 -0.63 -29.05
C VAL A 251 8.03 -0.23 -27.83
N VAL A 252 7.26 -1.15 -27.26
CA VAL A 252 6.47 -0.89 -26.04
C VAL A 252 7.39 -0.83 -24.82
N LEU A 253 8.38 -1.72 -24.75
CA LEU A 253 9.36 -1.77 -23.66
C LEU A 253 10.22 -0.50 -23.62
N GLU A 254 10.73 -0.05 -24.78
CA GLU A 254 11.44 1.23 -24.88
C GLU A 254 10.55 2.41 -24.45
N ARG A 255 9.26 2.37 -24.79
CA ARG A 255 8.33 3.44 -24.40
C ARG A 255 8.11 3.45 -22.89
N ILE A 256 8.05 2.29 -22.24
CA ILE A 256 7.98 2.18 -20.77
C ILE A 256 9.25 2.74 -20.14
N GLU A 257 10.41 2.29 -20.60
CA GLU A 257 11.72 2.73 -20.12
C GLU A 257 11.88 4.26 -20.17
N LYS A 258 11.47 4.88 -21.28
CA LYS A 258 11.58 6.33 -21.52
C LYS A 258 10.53 7.16 -20.78
N SER A 259 9.36 6.61 -20.46
CA SER A 259 8.22 7.42 -19.99
C SER A 259 7.73 7.11 -18.58
N CYS A 260 8.02 5.93 -18.03
CA CYS A 260 7.43 5.46 -16.77
C CYS A 260 8.35 5.53 -15.55
N PHE A 261 9.65 5.77 -15.75
CA PHE A 261 10.62 5.90 -14.66
C PHE A 261 10.81 7.37 -14.30
N ILE A 262 10.62 7.71 -13.03
CA ILE A 262 10.84 9.04 -12.46
C ILE A 262 12.01 8.94 -11.48
N ASP A 263 13.02 9.78 -11.70
CA ASP A 263 14.28 9.74 -10.95
C ASP A 263 14.90 8.34 -10.93
N ASN A 264 14.86 7.65 -12.08
CA ASN A 264 15.31 6.26 -12.30
C ASN A 264 14.53 5.16 -11.57
N GLU A 265 13.35 5.47 -11.03
CA GLU A 265 12.49 4.50 -10.34
C GLU A 265 11.09 4.46 -10.93
N PHE A 266 10.54 3.26 -11.05
CA PHE A 266 9.15 3.10 -11.46
C PHE A 266 8.22 3.19 -10.25
N TYR A 267 7.14 3.96 -10.38
CA TYR A 267 6.04 3.93 -9.41
C TYR A 267 4.75 4.42 -10.05
N LYS A 268 3.65 3.76 -9.70
CA LYS A 268 2.32 3.96 -10.29
C LYS A 268 1.26 4.20 -9.22
N HIS A 269 0.07 4.58 -9.66
CA HIS A 269 -1.10 4.66 -8.78
C HIS A 269 -1.52 3.26 -8.30
N PRO A 270 -2.15 3.14 -7.11
CA PRO A 270 -2.74 1.88 -6.66
C PRO A 270 -3.81 1.36 -7.63
N LYS A 271 -4.23 0.10 -7.46
CA LYS A 271 -5.22 -0.53 -8.37
C LYS A 271 -6.53 0.27 -8.45
N TYR A 272 -6.95 0.85 -7.34
CA TYR A 272 -8.11 1.75 -7.29
C TYR A 272 -7.66 3.21 -7.38
N VAL A 273 -8.14 3.95 -8.38
CA VAL A 273 -7.75 5.34 -8.63
C VAL A 273 -9.00 6.23 -8.71
N PRO A 274 -9.35 6.95 -7.63
CA PRO A 274 -10.43 7.93 -7.73
C PRO A 274 -9.98 9.11 -8.61
N ILE A 275 -10.91 9.60 -9.43
CA ILE A 275 -10.74 10.75 -10.32
C ILE A 275 -11.63 11.87 -9.81
N TYR A 276 -11.05 13.06 -9.64
CA TYR A 276 -11.75 14.27 -9.25
C TYR A 276 -11.62 15.31 -10.35
N ILE A 277 -12.72 15.90 -10.77
CA ILE A 277 -12.74 16.94 -11.82
C ILE A 277 -13.19 18.28 -11.25
N LEU A 278 -12.53 19.36 -11.66
CA LEU A 278 -12.77 20.72 -11.21
C LEU A 278 -12.93 21.64 -12.42
N ASN A 279 -13.98 22.45 -12.42
CA ASN A 279 -14.32 23.42 -13.48
C ASN A 279 -14.62 22.77 -14.85
N PHE A 280 -15.19 21.56 -14.85
CA PHE A 280 -15.67 20.88 -16.05
C PHE A 280 -17.14 21.23 -16.29
N ASP A 281 -17.50 21.45 -17.55
CA ASP A 281 -18.90 21.50 -17.95
C ASP A 281 -19.47 20.06 -18.09
N LYS A 282 -20.73 19.97 -18.50
CA LYS A 282 -21.43 18.68 -18.65
C LYS A 282 -20.80 17.82 -19.75
N GLU A 283 -20.38 18.42 -20.86
CA GLU A 283 -19.84 17.70 -22.01
C GLU A 283 -18.46 17.13 -21.68
N ASP A 284 -17.60 17.94 -21.08
CA ASP A 284 -16.27 17.54 -20.64
C ASP A 284 -16.34 16.44 -19.56
N SER A 285 -17.30 16.56 -18.63
CA SER A 285 -17.53 15.53 -17.60
C SER A 285 -17.94 14.18 -18.22
N LEU A 286 -18.83 14.20 -19.22
CA LEU A 286 -19.24 12.98 -19.94
C LEU A 286 -18.06 12.38 -20.72
N PHE A 287 -17.16 13.20 -21.27
CA PHE A 287 -15.96 12.71 -21.92
C PHE A 287 -14.97 12.06 -20.94
N VAL A 288 -14.83 12.61 -19.72
CA VAL A 288 -14.03 11.97 -18.66
C VAL A 288 -14.61 10.61 -18.29
N GLU A 289 -15.93 10.47 -18.14
CA GLU A 289 -16.56 9.17 -17.88
C GLU A 289 -16.30 8.15 -19.00
N LYS A 290 -16.36 8.58 -20.27
CA LYS A 290 -16.00 7.72 -21.41
C LYS A 290 -14.53 7.30 -21.35
N SER A 291 -13.64 8.23 -21.02
CA SER A 291 -12.20 7.99 -20.87
C SER A 291 -11.93 6.94 -19.78
N ILE A 292 -12.56 7.09 -18.61
CA ILE A 292 -12.48 6.14 -17.50
C ILE A 292 -12.96 4.75 -17.93
N LYS A 293 -14.13 4.67 -18.60
CA LYS A 293 -14.66 3.40 -19.09
C LYS A 293 -13.70 2.70 -20.07
N ALA A 294 -13.09 3.45 -20.97
CA ALA A 294 -12.13 2.90 -21.93
C ALA A 294 -10.84 2.42 -21.24
N ILE A 295 -10.32 3.18 -20.29
CA ILE A 295 -9.10 2.80 -19.54
C ILE A 295 -9.34 1.56 -18.68
N ASN A 296 -10.50 1.47 -18.00
CA ASN A 296 -10.86 0.30 -17.19
C ASN A 296 -10.99 -1.00 -18.02
N LYS A 297 -11.16 -0.92 -19.34
CA LYS A 297 -11.14 -2.09 -20.23
C LYS A 297 -9.72 -2.61 -20.50
N ILE A 298 -8.66 -1.83 -20.23
CA ILE A 298 -7.28 -2.18 -20.59
C ILE A 298 -6.68 -3.22 -19.65
N SER A 299 -6.89 -3.07 -18.33
CA SER A 299 -6.30 -3.93 -17.31
C SER A 299 -7.29 -4.24 -16.20
N SER A 300 -7.38 -5.50 -15.79
CA SER A 300 -8.18 -5.92 -14.63
C SER A 300 -7.59 -5.46 -13.29
N ASN A 301 -6.32 -5.04 -13.29
CA ASN A 301 -5.61 -4.52 -12.11
C ASN A 301 -5.64 -2.98 -12.02
N LEU A 302 -6.48 -2.33 -12.83
CA LEU A 302 -6.64 -0.88 -12.83
C LEU A 302 -8.14 -0.54 -12.86
N PHE A 303 -8.59 0.22 -11.86
CA PHE A 303 -9.97 0.64 -11.70
C PHE A 303 -10.03 2.12 -11.36
N LEU A 304 -10.30 2.94 -12.38
CA LEU A 304 -10.58 4.35 -12.26
C LEU A 304 -12.06 4.57 -11.95
N LYS A 305 -12.36 5.55 -11.09
CA LYS A 305 -13.74 5.91 -10.77
C LYS A 305 -13.87 7.42 -10.58
N LEU A 306 -14.84 8.03 -11.27
CA LEU A 306 -15.17 9.43 -11.03
C LEU A 306 -15.85 9.56 -9.67
N GLU A 307 -15.29 10.38 -8.80
CA GLU A 307 -15.81 10.61 -7.45
C GLU A 307 -15.96 12.10 -7.15
N ARG A 308 -16.83 12.40 -6.19
CA ARG A 308 -16.92 13.75 -5.64
C ARG A 308 -15.86 13.89 -4.56
N LYS A 309 -15.06 14.96 -4.64
CA LYS A 309 -14.16 15.30 -3.55
C LYS A 309 -15.00 15.72 -2.35
N ASN A 310 -14.90 14.98 -1.25
CA ASN A 310 -15.46 15.35 0.05
C ASN A 310 -14.36 15.16 1.11
N TYR A 311 -14.58 15.66 2.32
CA TYR A 311 -13.59 15.61 3.39
C TYR A 311 -13.37 14.21 3.99
N LEU A 312 -14.17 13.21 3.62
CA LEU A 312 -14.10 11.83 4.11
C LEU A 312 -13.35 10.90 3.14
N ASN A 313 -13.30 11.27 1.86
CA ASN A 313 -12.63 10.50 0.82
C ASN A 313 -11.13 10.72 0.89
N SER A 314 -10.38 9.69 0.49
CA SER A 314 -8.92 9.79 0.42
C SER A 314 -8.49 10.97 -0.46
N GLN A 315 -7.48 11.73 -0.04
CA GLN A 315 -6.88 12.75 -0.91
C GLN A 315 -6.02 12.14 -2.04
N SER A 316 -5.91 10.82 -2.11
CA SER A 316 -5.22 10.09 -3.17
C SER A 316 -5.97 10.09 -4.49
N GLY A 317 -5.29 9.77 -5.60
CA GLY A 317 -5.88 9.61 -6.92
C GLY A 317 -5.49 10.74 -7.88
N ILE A 318 -6.34 11.02 -8.85
CA ILE A 318 -6.06 12.02 -9.90
C ILE A 318 -7.06 13.16 -9.78
N THR A 319 -6.57 14.37 -9.51
CA THR A 319 -7.36 15.60 -9.58
C THR A 319 -7.06 16.33 -10.87
N ILE A 320 -8.09 16.72 -11.62
CA ILE A 320 -7.99 17.40 -12.91
C ILE A 320 -8.74 18.72 -12.84
N SER A 321 -8.03 19.81 -13.08
CA SER A 321 -8.59 21.16 -13.20
C SER A 321 -8.58 21.58 -14.65
N LEU A 322 -9.73 22.02 -15.17
CA LEU A 322 -9.87 22.56 -16.51
C LEU A 322 -10.12 24.06 -16.44
N ILE A 323 -9.13 24.86 -16.84
CA ILE A 323 -9.10 26.30 -16.59
C ILE A 323 -9.06 27.02 -17.93
N LYS A 324 -10.08 27.84 -18.18
CA LYS A 324 -10.08 28.77 -19.30
C LYS A 324 -9.11 29.92 -18.99
N ASP A 325 -8.07 30.09 -19.80
CA ASP A 325 -7.04 31.10 -19.62
C ASP A 325 -6.61 31.63 -20.99
N GLU A 326 -6.91 32.90 -21.29
CA GLU A 326 -6.54 33.52 -22.58
C GLU A 326 -5.09 34.02 -22.59
N SER A 327 -4.42 34.07 -21.44
CA SER A 327 -3.07 34.63 -21.30
C SER A 327 -1.95 33.65 -21.67
N ILE A 328 -2.24 32.36 -21.73
CA ILE A 328 -1.27 31.32 -22.12
C ILE A 328 -0.76 31.53 -23.55
N GLN A 329 0.45 31.06 -23.86
CA GLN A 329 1.05 31.31 -25.17
C GLN A 329 0.48 30.37 -26.24
N SER A 330 0.44 29.07 -25.93
CA SER A 330 -0.11 28.04 -26.80
C SER A 330 -1.65 27.97 -26.70
N PRO A 331 -2.34 27.27 -27.63
CA PRO A 331 -3.78 27.04 -27.49
C PRO A 331 -4.14 26.33 -26.17
N THR A 332 -3.24 25.48 -25.69
CA THR A 332 -3.40 24.70 -24.45
C THR A 332 -2.07 24.49 -23.75
N GLU A 333 -2.06 24.53 -22.43
CA GLU A 333 -0.93 24.18 -21.58
C GLU A 333 -1.37 23.15 -20.54
N THR A 334 -0.52 22.16 -20.25
CA THR A 334 -0.82 21.13 -19.26
C THR A 334 0.35 21.01 -18.31
N SER A 335 0.08 21.10 -17.01
CA SER A 335 1.03 20.73 -15.97
C SER A 335 0.50 19.55 -15.18
N ILE A 336 1.39 18.62 -14.87
CA ILE A 336 1.11 17.45 -14.03
C ILE A 336 2.14 17.45 -12.90
N SER A 337 1.68 17.45 -11.66
CA SER A 337 2.51 17.16 -10.49
C SER A 337 2.05 15.87 -9.85
N ASN A 338 3.00 15.07 -9.36
CA ASN A 338 2.74 13.77 -8.74
C ASN A 338 3.20 13.79 -7.28
N GLY A 339 2.33 13.33 -6.39
CA GLY A 339 2.66 13.02 -5.01
C GLY A 339 3.27 11.62 -4.91
N ARG A 340 4.38 11.51 -4.16
CA ARG A 340 5.10 10.27 -3.90
C ARG A 340 5.03 9.93 -2.42
N GLY A 341 4.67 8.69 -2.12
CA GLY A 341 4.72 8.12 -0.78
C GLY A 341 5.96 7.25 -0.62
N GLU A 342 6.57 7.24 0.56
CA GLU A 342 7.86 6.58 0.81
C GLU A 342 7.77 5.34 1.72
N VAL A 343 6.55 4.91 2.07
CA VAL A 343 6.33 3.75 2.93
C VAL A 343 6.36 2.46 2.11
N PHE A 344 7.16 1.50 2.58
CA PHE A 344 7.53 0.21 1.99
C PHE A 344 8.28 0.29 0.67
N LYS A 345 7.64 0.84 -0.37
CA LYS A 345 8.22 1.16 -1.67
C LYS A 345 7.62 2.46 -2.18
N LEU A 346 8.38 3.18 -3.00
CA LEU A 346 7.91 4.42 -3.60
C LEU A 346 6.61 4.18 -4.35
N LYS A 347 5.54 4.87 -3.96
CA LYS A 347 4.23 4.75 -4.59
C LYS A 347 3.73 6.10 -5.06
N ARG A 348 3.05 6.11 -6.20
CA ARG A 348 2.28 7.30 -6.59
C ARG A 348 0.96 7.25 -5.86
N PHE A 349 0.70 8.23 -5.01
CA PHE A 349 -0.60 8.31 -4.35
C PHE A 349 -1.45 9.45 -4.88
N GLU A 350 -0.86 10.47 -5.51
CA GLU A 350 -1.59 11.63 -6.03
C GLU A 350 -1.03 12.06 -7.39
N SER A 351 -1.93 12.52 -8.28
CA SER A 351 -1.58 13.34 -9.44
C SER A 351 -2.50 14.55 -9.51
N LYS A 352 -1.93 15.75 -9.59
CA LYS A 352 -2.65 17.00 -9.83
C LYS A 352 -2.37 17.47 -11.25
N ILE A 353 -3.43 17.56 -12.04
CA ILE A 353 -3.39 17.95 -13.45
C ILE A 353 -4.07 19.30 -13.57
N ASN A 354 -3.37 20.29 -14.13
CA ASN A 354 -3.96 21.56 -14.52
C ASN A 354 -3.89 21.69 -16.04
N ILE A 355 -5.05 21.71 -16.68
CA ILE A 355 -5.22 21.93 -18.12
C ILE A 355 -5.70 23.37 -18.30
N ARG A 356 -4.86 24.22 -18.88
CA ARG A 356 -5.22 25.57 -19.29
C ARG A 356 -5.52 25.60 -20.78
N TYR A 357 -6.59 26.29 -21.19
CA TYR A 357 -7.00 26.36 -22.59
C TYR A 357 -7.60 27.72 -22.96
N LYS A 358 -7.41 28.13 -24.22
CA LYS A 358 -8.05 29.32 -24.82
C LYS A 358 -9.46 29.01 -25.32
N SER A 359 -10.31 30.04 -25.42
CA SER A 359 -11.64 29.93 -26.04
C SER A 359 -11.62 29.38 -27.46
N SER A 360 -10.52 29.59 -28.18
CA SER A 360 -10.36 29.17 -29.57
C SER A 360 -10.08 27.67 -29.74
N VAL A 361 -9.88 26.93 -28.65
CA VAL A 361 -9.62 25.49 -28.71
C VAL A 361 -10.91 24.76 -29.02
N ASP A 362 -10.90 23.98 -30.10
CA ASP A 362 -12.03 23.12 -30.45
C ASP A 362 -12.21 21.96 -29.44
N GLN A 363 -13.43 21.43 -29.41
CA GLN A 363 -13.80 20.37 -28.47
C GLN A 363 -12.94 19.11 -28.61
N ASN A 364 -12.62 18.69 -29.84
CA ASN A 364 -11.83 17.47 -30.08
C ASN A 364 -10.41 17.60 -29.51
N LYS A 365 -9.79 18.77 -29.66
CA LYS A 365 -8.47 19.05 -29.11
C LYS A 365 -8.51 19.10 -27.58
N LYS A 366 -9.54 19.72 -26.99
CA LYS A 366 -9.74 19.75 -25.54
C LYS A 366 -9.90 18.34 -24.96
N GLU A 367 -10.77 17.53 -25.57
CA GLU A 367 -10.99 16.12 -25.22
C GLU A 367 -9.70 15.29 -25.32
N SER A 368 -8.95 15.44 -26.42
CA SER A 368 -7.67 14.76 -26.62
C SER A 368 -6.69 15.05 -25.48
N ILE A 369 -6.62 16.30 -25.03
CA ILE A 369 -5.72 16.70 -23.94
C ILE A 369 -6.18 16.16 -22.59
N ILE A 370 -7.49 16.15 -22.32
CA ILE A 370 -8.05 15.51 -21.12
C ILE A 370 -7.64 14.03 -21.07
N LEU A 371 -7.87 13.29 -22.17
CA LEU A 371 -7.54 11.87 -22.25
C LEU A 371 -6.03 11.62 -22.10
N LYS A 372 -5.19 12.40 -22.79
CA LYS A 372 -3.72 12.33 -22.66
C LYS A 372 -3.28 12.55 -21.22
N SER A 373 -3.88 13.52 -20.55
CA SER A 373 -3.51 13.89 -19.18
C SER A 373 -3.83 12.77 -18.19
N ILE A 374 -5.03 12.17 -18.29
CA ILE A 374 -5.40 11.00 -17.48
C ILE A 374 -4.41 9.86 -17.72
N PHE A 375 -4.10 9.56 -18.99
CA PHE A 375 -3.18 8.48 -19.35
C PHE A 375 -1.78 8.70 -18.76
N LYS A 376 -1.21 9.91 -18.88
CA LYS A 376 0.11 10.28 -18.32
C LYS A 376 0.17 10.15 -16.80
N ALA A 377 -0.91 10.48 -16.12
CA ALA A 377 -0.99 10.44 -14.66
C ALA A 377 -0.93 9.00 -14.11
N LEU A 378 -1.25 7.97 -14.90
CA LEU A 378 -1.26 6.57 -14.48
C LEU A 378 0.13 5.90 -14.44
N GLY A 379 1.16 6.51 -15.05
CA GLY A 379 2.49 5.89 -15.13
C GLY A 379 3.42 6.51 -16.17
N PRO A 380 3.01 6.71 -17.43
CA PRO A 380 3.85 7.26 -18.51
C PRO A 380 3.98 8.79 -18.41
N THR A 381 4.56 9.27 -17.33
CA THR A 381 4.62 10.67 -16.94
C THR A 381 5.44 11.53 -17.90
N TYR A 382 6.59 11.05 -18.37
CA TYR A 382 7.45 11.78 -19.32
C TYR A 382 7.12 11.52 -20.78
N MET A 383 5.91 11.03 -21.08
CA MET A 383 5.51 10.81 -22.45
C MET A 383 5.29 12.16 -23.17
N HIS A 384 6.31 12.67 -23.84
CA HIS A 384 6.25 13.96 -24.53
C HIS A 384 5.37 13.88 -25.78
N ASP A 385 5.52 12.82 -26.57
CA ASP A 385 4.83 12.69 -27.85
C ASP A 385 3.87 11.50 -27.86
N PHE A 386 2.63 11.78 -28.28
CA PHE A 386 1.63 10.79 -28.63
C PHE A 386 1.48 10.77 -30.14
N ASP A 387 1.35 9.58 -30.73
CA ASP A 387 1.02 9.44 -32.14
C ASP A 387 -0.28 10.23 -32.42
N ASN A 388 -0.38 10.84 -33.60
CA ASN A 388 -1.57 11.63 -33.98
C ASN A 388 -2.88 10.81 -33.89
N ASN A 389 -2.79 9.48 -34.00
CA ASN A 389 -3.89 8.53 -33.92
C ASN A 389 -3.74 7.52 -32.76
N TRP A 390 -3.13 7.94 -31.64
CA TRP A 390 -2.93 7.09 -30.46
C TRP A 390 -4.23 6.52 -29.85
N TYR A 391 -5.36 7.15 -30.15
CA TYR A 391 -6.70 6.59 -29.97
C TYR A 391 -7.59 6.97 -31.16
N THR A 392 -8.72 6.26 -31.29
CA THR A 392 -9.81 6.59 -32.20
C THR A 392 -11.14 6.59 -31.45
N LEU A 393 -12.14 7.26 -32.02
CA LEU A 393 -13.52 7.17 -31.57
C LEU A 393 -14.29 6.27 -32.54
N ALA A 394 -14.73 5.11 -32.07
CA ALA A 394 -15.54 4.18 -32.86
C ALA A 394 -16.84 3.89 -32.11
N ASN A 395 -17.98 4.14 -32.75
CA ASN A 395 -19.32 3.97 -32.15
C ASN A 395 -19.49 4.69 -30.80
N GLY A 396 -18.85 5.86 -30.64
CA GLY A 396 -18.88 6.64 -29.40
C GLY A 396 -17.99 6.11 -28.27
N GLU A 397 -17.21 5.05 -28.52
CA GLU A 397 -16.21 4.53 -27.58
C GLU A 397 -14.80 4.96 -27.96
N ILE A 398 -13.95 5.19 -26.94
CA ILE A 398 -12.52 5.43 -27.11
C ILE A 398 -11.81 4.09 -27.27
N ILE A 399 -11.07 3.93 -28.36
CA ILE A 399 -10.25 2.75 -28.64
C ILE A 399 -8.79 3.20 -28.72
N PHE A 400 -7.96 2.71 -27.81
CA PHE A 400 -6.52 2.98 -27.82
C PHE A 400 -5.81 2.14 -28.88
N LYS A 401 -4.79 2.70 -29.52
CA LYS A 401 -3.85 1.93 -30.35
C LYS A 401 -3.17 0.87 -29.47
N ASP A 402 -2.93 -0.31 -30.05
CA ASP A 402 -2.40 -1.52 -29.40
C ASP A 402 -1.18 -1.26 -28.51
N GLU A 403 -0.24 -0.42 -28.96
CA GLU A 403 0.96 -0.07 -28.19
C GLU A 403 0.64 0.60 -26.84
N TYR A 404 -0.38 1.46 -26.79
CA TYR A 404 -0.75 2.23 -25.60
C TYR A 404 -1.54 1.39 -24.61
N SER A 405 -2.48 0.57 -25.11
CA SER A 405 -3.20 -0.38 -24.28
C SER A 405 -2.26 -1.45 -23.73
N THR A 406 -1.34 -1.98 -24.55
CA THR A 406 -0.31 -2.94 -24.11
C THR A 406 0.62 -2.33 -23.06
N LEU A 407 1.10 -1.10 -23.27
CA LEU A 407 1.92 -0.38 -22.29
C LEU A 407 1.21 -0.30 -20.93
N LEU A 408 -0.01 0.23 -20.91
CA LEU A 408 -0.74 0.43 -19.65
C LEU A 408 -1.12 -0.91 -19.01
N LYS A 409 -1.48 -1.91 -19.81
CA LYS A 409 -1.77 -3.27 -19.34
C LYS A 409 -0.54 -3.90 -18.68
N LEU A 410 0.64 -3.73 -19.27
CA LEU A 410 1.89 -4.31 -18.76
C LEU A 410 2.31 -3.66 -17.44
N ILE A 411 2.34 -2.32 -17.37
CA ILE A 411 2.79 -1.64 -16.14
C ILE A 411 1.83 -1.83 -14.96
N TYR A 412 0.59 -2.24 -15.20
CA TYR A 412 -0.39 -2.59 -14.15
C TYR A 412 -0.47 -4.10 -13.83
N GLN A 413 0.42 -4.93 -14.37
CA GLN A 413 0.58 -6.29 -13.87
C GLN A 413 1.20 -6.30 -12.47
N ASP A 414 0.92 -7.36 -11.71
CA ASP A 414 1.40 -7.50 -10.32
C ASP A 414 2.92 -7.70 -10.27
N GLU A 415 3.51 -8.26 -11.33
CA GLU A 415 4.95 -8.44 -11.50
C GLU A 415 5.69 -7.12 -11.80
N PHE A 416 4.99 -6.08 -12.26
CA PHE A 416 5.57 -4.76 -12.54
C PHE A 416 5.56 -3.89 -11.28
N VAL A 417 6.41 -4.20 -10.32
CA VAL A 417 6.35 -3.63 -8.97
C VAL A 417 6.81 -2.19 -8.86
N ASP A 418 6.26 -1.49 -7.87
CA ASP A 418 6.74 -0.17 -7.44
C ASP A 418 8.18 -0.24 -6.91
N GLY A 419 8.98 0.80 -7.16
CA GLY A 419 10.39 0.88 -6.77
C GLY A 419 11.37 0.10 -7.67
N LEU A 420 10.90 -0.51 -8.78
CA LEU A 420 11.78 -1.12 -9.78
C LEU A 420 12.75 -0.07 -10.33
N LYS A 421 14.05 -0.38 -10.34
CA LYS A 421 15.05 0.53 -10.90
C LYS A 421 15.10 0.44 -12.42
N LYS A 422 15.31 1.59 -13.08
CA LYS A 422 15.45 1.66 -14.54
C LYS A 422 16.53 0.72 -15.08
N GLU A 423 17.69 0.67 -14.44
CA GLU A 423 18.80 -0.22 -14.80
C GLU A 423 18.42 -1.72 -14.70
N GLU A 424 17.60 -2.11 -13.72
CA GLU A 424 17.11 -3.49 -13.61
C GLU A 424 16.17 -3.85 -14.75
N PHE A 425 15.32 -2.89 -15.15
CA PHE A 425 14.42 -3.05 -16.29
C PHE A 425 15.20 -3.14 -17.62
N GLU A 426 16.21 -2.31 -17.83
CA GLU A 426 17.11 -2.36 -18.99
C GLU A 426 17.79 -3.73 -19.10
N LYS A 427 18.32 -4.27 -17.99
CA LYS A 427 18.90 -5.64 -17.95
C LYS A 427 17.90 -6.75 -18.27
N ILE A 428 16.60 -6.52 -18.06
CA ILE A 428 15.55 -7.47 -18.46
C ILE A 428 15.31 -7.37 -19.96
N ILE A 429 15.27 -6.16 -20.52
CA ILE A 429 15.15 -5.93 -21.96
C ILE A 429 16.31 -6.57 -22.72
N ASP A 430 17.55 -6.41 -22.24
CA ASP A 430 18.76 -6.97 -22.87
C ASP A 430 18.78 -8.52 -22.94
N LYS A 431 17.90 -9.20 -22.19
CA LYS A 431 17.79 -10.66 -22.16
C LYS A 431 16.72 -11.23 -23.09
N LEU A 432 15.86 -10.38 -23.66
CA LEU A 432 14.79 -10.74 -24.60
C LEU A 432 15.33 -10.74 -26.02
#